data_AF-A0A671QGR9-F1
#
_entry.id   AF-A0A671QGR9-F1
#
_cell.length_a   1.000
_cell.length_b   1.000
_cell.length_c   1.000
_cell.angle_alpha   90.00
_cell.angle_beta   90.00
_cell.angle_gamma   90.00
#
_symmetry.space_group_name_H-M   'P 1'
#
loop_
_entity.id
_entity.type
_entity.pdbx_description
1 polymer ?
#
loop_
_entity_poly.entity_id
_entity_poly.type
_entity_poly.pdbx_seq_one_letter_code
_entity_poly.pdbx_strand_id
1 'polypeptide(L)'
;MSKKAPRAALKLHMKKNTNIRIGKNADLMAQLNILVVLHRLAEESRVKAFEEKSATIKVHHVRAVAKLWRVTCKKDAIRLQKWHRYCLINSSP
;
A
#
# COMPACT_ATOMS: atom_id res chain seq x y z
N MET A 1 12.58 12.02 -3.22
CA MET A 1 11.80 11.52 -2.06
C MET A 1 12.74 11.13 -0.95
N SER A 2 12.45 11.53 0.30
CA SER A 2 13.24 11.06 1.44
C SER A 2 13.18 9.54 1.50
N LYS A 3 14.35 8.89 1.46
CA LYS A 3 14.47 7.42 1.49
C LYS A 3 14.21 6.85 2.90
N LYS A 4 14.09 7.72 3.91
CA LYS A 4 13.92 7.32 5.31
C LYS A 4 12.45 7.07 5.64
N ALA A 5 12.22 5.93 6.28
CA ALA A 5 10.95 5.55 6.86
C ALA A 5 10.49 6.52 7.94
N PRO A 6 9.25 7.04 7.90
CA PRO A 6 8.66 7.77 9.02
C PRO A 6 8.18 6.78 10.10
N ARG A 7 9.13 6.10 10.77
CA ARG A 7 8.87 4.99 11.72
C ARG A 7 7.97 5.41 12.88
N ALA A 8 8.15 6.63 13.40
CA ALA A 8 7.33 7.16 14.49
C ALA A 8 5.86 7.36 14.08
N ALA A 9 5.62 7.92 12.89
CA ALA A 9 4.28 8.14 12.36
C ALA A 9 3.56 6.81 12.08
N LEU A 10 4.28 5.83 11.53
CA LEU A 10 3.76 4.49 11.27
C LEU A 10 3.35 3.79 12.57
N LYS A 11 4.21 3.81 13.60
CA LYS A 11 3.88 3.24 14.91
C LYS A 11 2.66 3.90 15.54
N LEU A 12 2.54 5.22 15.43
CA LEU A 12 1.36 5.95 15.91
C LEU A 12 0.09 5.51 15.20
N HIS A 13 0.10 5.41 13.86
CA HIS A 13 -1.05 4.98 13.08
C HIS A 13 -1.44 3.51 13.34
N MET A 14 -0.46 2.62 13.48
CA MET A 14 -0.71 1.21 13.78
C MET A 14 -1.29 1.03 15.20
N LYS A 15 -0.83 1.83 16.17
CA LYS A 15 -1.32 1.77 17.56
C LYS A 15 -2.70 2.43 17.73
N LYS A 16 -3.05 3.40 16.88
CA LYS A 16 -4.35 4.09 16.91
C LYS A 16 -5.54 3.16 16.64
N ASN A 17 -5.34 2.11 15.85
CA ASN A 17 -6.45 1.29 15.35
C ASN A 17 -6.73 0.03 16.20
N THR A 18 -5.82 -0.40 17.06
CA THR A 18 -5.90 -1.72 17.70
C THR A 18 -4.94 -1.85 18.89
N ASN A 19 -5.37 -2.49 19.98
CA ASN A 19 -4.53 -2.81 21.15
C ASN A 19 -3.60 -4.01 20.88
N ILE A 20 -2.92 -4.02 19.73
CA ILE A 20 -2.03 -5.11 19.29
C ILE A 20 -0.57 -4.74 19.53
N ARG A 21 0.21 -5.72 20.01
CA ARG A 21 1.66 -5.59 20.12
C ARG A 21 2.28 -5.66 18.72
N ILE A 22 2.83 -4.54 18.26
CA ILE A 22 3.56 -4.46 17.00
C ILE A 22 4.92 -5.15 17.18
N GLY A 23 5.18 -6.22 16.43
CA GLY A 23 6.46 -6.92 16.44
C GLY A 23 7.65 -6.02 16.05
N LYS A 24 8.86 -6.39 16.48
CA LYS A 24 10.08 -5.64 16.13
C LYS A 24 10.20 -5.56 14.61
N ASN A 25 10.42 -4.36 14.07
CA ASN A 25 10.53 -4.06 12.63
C ASN A 25 9.25 -4.24 11.79
N ALA A 26 8.09 -4.56 12.37
CA ALA A 26 6.83 -4.63 11.61
C ALA A 26 6.42 -3.26 11.02
N ASP A 27 6.94 -2.15 11.58
CA ASP A 27 6.81 -0.81 11.02
C ASP A 27 7.45 -0.68 9.62
N LEU A 28 8.56 -1.38 9.36
CA LEU A 28 9.22 -1.38 8.05
C LEU A 28 8.41 -2.15 7.01
N MET A 29 7.80 -3.28 7.42
CA MET A 29 6.90 -4.05 6.55
C MET A 29 5.65 -3.24 6.19
N ALA A 30 5.08 -2.51 7.15
CA ALA A 30 3.96 -1.61 6.90
C ALA A 30 4.35 -0.48 5.94
N GLN A 31 5.54 0.08 6.09
CA GLN A 31 6.06 1.10 5.17
C GLN A 31 6.23 0.55 3.74
N LEU A 32 6.83 -0.63 3.60
CA LEU A 32 7.01 -1.27 2.29
C LEU A 32 5.65 -1.52 1.63
N ASN A 33 4.68 -2.00 2.40
CA ASN A 33 3.33 -2.22 1.88
C ASN A 33 2.70 -0.90 1.38
N ILE A 34 2.83 0.19 2.14
CA ILE A 34 2.36 1.52 1.72
C ILE A 34 3.06 1.96 0.42
N LEU A 35 4.37 1.77 0.31
CA LEU A 35 5.13 2.12 -0.90
C LEU A 35 4.67 1.33 -2.13
N VAL A 36 4.47 0.02 -2.00
CA VAL A 36 3.98 -0.84 -3.09
C VAL A 36 2.56 -0.45 -3.51
N VAL A 37 1.69 -0.15 -2.55
CA VAL A 37 0.33 0.34 -2.79
C VAL A 37 0.37 1.69 -3.52
N LEU A 38 1.16 2.65 -3.05
CA LEU A 38 1.27 3.96 -3.70
C LEU A 38 1.82 3.85 -5.12
N HIS A 39 2.81 2.99 -5.35
CA HIS A 39 3.39 2.77 -6.67
C HIS A 39 2.35 2.24 -7.66
N ARG A 40 1.61 1.18 -7.29
CA ARG A 40 0.56 0.62 -8.13
C ARG A 40 -0.59 1.62 -8.34
N LEU A 41 -0.98 2.36 -7.30
CA LEU A 41 -2.01 3.39 -7.40
C LEU A 41 -1.59 4.50 -8.38
N ALA A 42 -0.33 4.92 -8.34
CA ALA A 42 0.21 5.92 -9.26
C ALA A 42 0.21 5.41 -10.71
N GLU A 43 0.62 4.16 -10.93
CA GLU A 43 0.62 3.54 -12.25
C GLU A 43 -0.79 3.45 -12.85
N GLU A 44 -1.75 2.94 -12.09
CA GLU A 44 -3.14 2.85 -12.54
C GLU A 44 -3.79 4.23 -12.73
N SER A 45 -3.45 5.20 -11.87
CA SER A 45 -3.94 6.59 -12.03
C SER A 45 -3.37 7.25 -13.28
N ARG A 46 -2.13 6.91 -13.65
CA ARG A 46 -1.49 7.38 -14.89
C ARG A 46 -2.17 6.79 -16.13
N VAL A 47 -2.50 5.49 -16.10
CA VAL A 47 -3.25 4.84 -17.19
C VAL A 47 -4.63 5.50 -17.36
N LYS A 48 -5.37 5.74 -16.27
CA LYS A 48 -6.66 6.44 -16.36
C LYS A 48 -6.55 7.88 -16.87
N ALA A 49 -5.52 8.60 -16.44
CA ALA A 49 -5.27 9.95 -16.96
C ALA A 49 -5.00 9.93 -18.47
N PHE A 50 -4.27 8.94 -18.95
CA PHE A 50 -4.01 8.76 -20.38
C PHE A 50 -5.28 8.41 -21.18
N GLU A 51 -6.13 7.51 -20.66
CA GLU A 51 -7.43 7.17 -21.25
C GLU A 51 -8.34 8.42 -21.39
N GLU A 52 -8.35 9.28 -20.36
CA GLU A 52 -9.10 10.54 -20.35
C GLU A 52 -8.40 11.67 -21.13
N LYS A 53 -7.28 11.39 -21.83
CA LYS A 53 -6.46 12.37 -22.57
C LYS A 53 -5.98 13.54 -21.71
N SER A 54 -5.78 13.31 -20.42
CA SER A 54 -5.34 14.30 -19.45
C SER A 54 -3.82 14.24 -19.31
N ALA A 55 -3.15 15.36 -19.54
CA ALA A 55 -1.69 15.47 -19.39
C ALA A 55 -1.21 15.41 -17.92
N THR A 56 -2.12 15.53 -16.95
CA THR A 56 -1.79 15.55 -15.52
C THR A 56 -2.69 14.61 -14.73
N ILE A 57 -2.11 13.97 -13.70
CA ILE A 57 -2.88 13.13 -12.77
C ILE A 57 -3.67 14.04 -11.82
N LYS A 58 -4.94 14.25 -12.16
CA LYS A 58 -5.90 14.99 -11.34
C LYS A 58 -6.55 14.10 -10.26
N VAL A 59 -7.14 14.75 -9.26
CA VAL A 59 -7.77 14.10 -8.10
C VAL A 59 -8.88 13.11 -8.50
N HIS A 60 -9.61 13.38 -9.59
CA HIS A 60 -10.66 12.49 -10.06
C HIS A 60 -10.13 11.14 -10.57
N HIS A 61 -8.99 11.09 -11.27
CA HIS A 61 -8.39 9.83 -11.70
C HIS A 61 -7.99 8.98 -10.48
N VAL A 62 -7.35 9.59 -9.49
CA VAL A 62 -6.97 8.89 -8.24
C VAL A 62 -8.21 8.40 -7.49
N ARG A 63 -9.27 9.20 -7.40
CA ARG A 63 -10.52 8.79 -6.76
C ARG A 63 -11.21 7.65 -7.52
N ALA A 64 -11.16 7.66 -8.85
CA ALA A 64 -11.72 6.61 -9.69
C ALA A 64 -10.95 5.29 -9.53
N VAL A 65 -9.63 5.33 -9.43
CA VAL A 65 -8.80 4.14 -9.13
C VAL A 65 -9.01 3.67 -7.69
N ALA A 66 -9.03 4.57 -6.71
CA ALA A 66 -9.25 4.21 -5.31
C ALA A 66 -10.62 3.55 -5.07
N LYS A 67 -11.66 3.97 -5.79
CA LYS A 67 -12.96 3.28 -5.80
C LYS A 67 -12.86 1.88 -6.38
N LEU A 68 -12.14 1.71 -7.49
CA LEU A 68 -11.88 0.41 -8.12
C LEU A 68 -11.15 -0.53 -7.14
N TRP A 69 -10.10 -0.02 -6.50
CA TRP A 69 -9.31 -0.74 -5.50
C TRP A 69 -10.12 -1.18 -4.31
N ARG A 70 -11.07 -0.38 -3.84
CA ARG A 70 -11.97 -0.79 -2.75
C ARG A 70 -12.78 -2.04 -3.12
N VAL A 71 -13.16 -2.18 -4.39
CA VAL A 71 -13.94 -3.32 -4.91
C VAL A 71 -13.03 -4.52 -5.19
N THR A 72 -11.82 -4.31 -5.72
CA THR A 72 -10.86 -5.38 -6.05
C THR A 72 -10.03 -5.87 -4.85
N CYS A 73 -9.90 -5.06 -3.78
CA CYS A 73 -9.10 -5.40 -2.59
C CYS A 73 -9.59 -6.67 -1.86
N LYS A 74 -10.82 -7.15 -2.08
CA LYS A 74 -11.20 -8.51 -1.64
C LYS A 74 -10.35 -9.61 -2.30
N LYS A 75 -9.94 -9.44 -3.56
CA LYS A 75 -9.10 -10.39 -4.32
C LYS A 75 -7.61 -10.12 -4.10
N ASP A 76 -7.20 -8.85 -4.03
CA ASP A 76 -5.79 -8.49 -3.81
C ASP A 76 -5.32 -8.65 -2.36
N ALA A 77 -6.22 -8.55 -1.37
CA ALA A 77 -5.91 -8.93 0.02
C ALA A 77 -5.55 -10.41 0.13
N ILE A 78 -6.17 -11.30 -0.68
CA ILE A 78 -5.79 -12.72 -0.75
C ILE A 78 -4.40 -12.86 -1.37
N ARG A 79 -4.08 -12.09 -2.42
CA ARG A 79 -2.77 -12.12 -3.08
C ARG A 79 -1.67 -11.57 -2.18
N LEU A 80 -1.94 -10.50 -1.43
CA LEU A 80 -1.04 -9.92 -0.43
C LEU A 80 -0.90 -10.81 0.81
N GLN A 81 -1.95 -11.44 1.31
CA GLN A 81 -1.85 -12.44 2.38
C GLN A 81 -1.04 -13.66 1.94
N LYS A 82 -1.21 -14.12 0.69
CA LYS A 82 -0.43 -15.23 0.12
C LYS A 82 1.04 -14.84 -0.02
N TRP A 83 1.35 -13.61 -0.44
CA TRP A 83 2.72 -13.06 -0.45
C TRP A 83 3.31 -12.91 0.96
N HIS A 84 2.55 -12.39 1.91
CA HIS A 84 3.00 -12.23 3.30
C HIS A 84 3.30 -13.59 3.95
N ARG A 85 2.48 -14.60 3.66
CA ARG A 85 2.71 -16.00 4.07
C ARG A 85 3.96 -16.58 3.40
N TYR A 86 4.19 -16.29 2.11
CA TYR A 86 5.39 -16.73 1.39
C TYR A 86 6.68 -16.09 1.95
N CYS A 87 6.64 -14.79 2.27
CA CYS A 87 7.78 -14.09 2.88
C CYS A 87 8.06 -14.57 4.30
N LEU A 88 7.04 -14.88 5.11
CA LEU A 88 7.22 -15.44 6.46
C LEU A 88 7.83 -16.86 6.43
N ILE A 89 7.47 -17.67 5.44
CA ILE A 89 7.99 -19.04 5.28
C ILE A 89 9.46 -19.02 4.80
N ASN A 90 9.83 -18.11 3.88
CA ASN A 90 11.18 -18.06 3.29
C ASN A 90 12.15 -17.11 4.03
N SER A 91 11.79 -16.59 5.21
CA SER A 91 12.67 -15.75 6.04
C SER A 91 13.23 -16.49 7.27
N SER A 92 13.10 -17.82 7.34
CA SER A 92 13.82 -18.63 8.33
C SER A 92 15.05 -19.25 7.66
N PRO A 93 16.26 -19.10 8.22
CA PRO A 93 17.45 -19.80 7.76
C PRO A 93 17.37 -21.31 8.00
#